data_AF-A0A811QUQ0-F1
#
_entry.id   AF-A0A811QUQ0-F1
#
_cell.length_a   1.000
_cell.length_b   1.000
_cell.length_c   1.000
_cell.angle_alpha   90.00
_cell.angle_beta   90.00
_cell.angle_gamma   90.00
#
_symmetry.space_group_name_H-M   'P 1'
#
loop_
_entity.id
_entity.type
_entity.pdbx_description
1 polymer ?
#
loop_
_entity_poly.entity_id
_entity_poly.type
_entity_poly.pdbx_seq_one_letter_code
_entity_poly.pdbx_strand_id
1 'polypeptide(L)'
;MAPGRKVGASRQQPTETPITKYERSRNEEIMKNNRELERLGIKTLVPIVNNTSVERKGEDHEVSGSLYTDQESDQEKSLKQMFHVQERCLKNQINREKVQLLHCTGSQCYIAQVHVMRQEKYKDVQPTAIDLFKDFHCNKKKGFSEPIKKAIVDMEAIMAEPVQDEEQPKSVNHAVSQVVKSTTFLQVAGIQPNSNNSSKGYTSSKVQVHQVPTMHALKLFSL
;
A
#
# COMPACT_ATOMS: atom_id res chain seq x y z
N MET A 1 -26.10 14.91 -70.61
CA MET A 1 -25.22 15.89 -69.96
C MET A 1 -25.45 15.79 -68.46
N ALA A 2 -24.40 15.47 -67.68
CA ALA A 2 -24.48 15.36 -66.22
C ALA A 2 -23.83 16.60 -65.57
N PRO A 3 -24.41 17.19 -64.51
CA PRO A 3 -23.90 18.41 -63.90
C PRO A 3 -22.64 18.17 -63.05
N GLY A 4 -21.75 19.16 -63.06
CA GLY A 4 -20.35 19.08 -62.68
C GLY A 4 -20.01 18.75 -61.22
N ARG A 5 -18.85 18.09 -61.08
CA ARG A 5 -18.15 17.73 -59.85
C ARG A 5 -17.56 19.01 -59.20
N LYS A 6 -18.01 19.37 -57.99
CA LYS A 6 -17.37 20.45 -57.22
C LYS A 6 -15.98 20.02 -56.75
N VAL A 7 -15.01 20.89 -57.01
CA VAL A 7 -13.59 20.74 -56.68
C VAL A 7 -13.37 20.93 -55.18
N GLY A 8 -12.39 20.20 -54.63
CA GLY A 8 -12.22 19.96 -53.19
C GLY A 8 -12.12 21.20 -52.31
N ALA A 9 -12.77 21.12 -51.14
CA ALA A 9 -12.49 22.01 -50.03
C ALA A 9 -11.07 21.73 -49.51
N SER A 10 -10.26 22.79 -49.49
CA SER A 10 -8.90 22.81 -48.97
C SER A 10 -8.82 22.17 -47.58
N ARG A 11 -7.92 21.17 -47.43
CA ARG A 11 -7.49 20.65 -46.14
C ARG A 11 -6.83 21.81 -45.38
N GLN A 12 -7.58 22.44 -44.48
CA GLN A 12 -7.00 23.37 -43.53
C GLN A 12 -5.95 22.61 -42.72
N GLN A 13 -4.68 23.00 -42.88
CA GLN A 13 -3.62 22.61 -41.97
C GLN A 13 -4.01 23.15 -40.58
N PRO A 14 -4.00 22.33 -39.51
CA PRO A 14 -4.21 22.85 -38.17
C PRO A 14 -3.11 23.86 -37.87
N THR A 15 -3.49 25.10 -37.61
CA THR A 15 -2.58 26.12 -37.09
C THR A 15 -2.04 25.61 -35.75
N GLU A 16 -0.79 25.16 -35.73
CA GLU A 16 -0.14 24.70 -34.50
C GLU A 16 -0.08 25.86 -33.51
N THR A 17 -0.92 25.79 -32.47
CA THR A 17 -0.82 26.70 -31.33
C THR A 17 0.59 26.60 -30.74
N PRO A 18 1.26 27.72 -30.44
CA PRO A 18 2.61 27.68 -29.86
C PRO A 18 2.59 26.84 -28.59
N ILE A 19 3.33 25.72 -28.58
CA ILE A 19 3.52 24.87 -27.40
C ILE A 19 3.97 25.77 -26.25
N THR A 20 3.16 25.80 -25.20
CA THR A 20 3.47 26.62 -24.03
C THR A 20 4.71 26.04 -23.33
N LYS A 21 5.47 26.89 -22.62
CA LYS A 21 6.66 26.46 -21.86
C LYS A 21 6.36 25.31 -20.88
N TYR A 22 5.15 25.30 -20.33
CA TYR A 22 4.68 24.27 -19.41
C TYR A 22 4.48 22.93 -20.12
N GLU A 23 3.82 22.94 -21.29
CA GLU A 23 3.62 21.74 -22.09
C GLU A 23 4.93 21.16 -22.60
N ARG A 24 5.92 22.01 -22.95
CA ARG A 24 7.26 21.56 -23.32
C ARG A 24 7.93 20.83 -22.16
N SER A 25 7.97 21.44 -20.97
CA SER A 25 8.56 20.83 -19.77
C SER A 25 7.84 19.54 -19.38
N ARG A 26 6.49 19.51 -19.47
CA ARG A 26 5.70 18.30 -19.24
C ARG A 26 6.04 17.18 -20.22
N ASN A 27 6.19 17.50 -21.50
CA ASN A 27 6.54 16.53 -22.54
C ASN A 27 7.96 15.99 -22.36
N GLU A 28 8.92 16.86 -21.99
CA GLU A 28 10.29 16.46 -21.66
C GLU A 28 10.33 15.50 -20.46
N GLU A 29 9.57 15.80 -19.40
CA GLU A 29 9.49 14.93 -18.22
C GLU A 29 8.83 13.58 -18.55
N ILE A 30 7.78 13.56 -19.38
CA ILE A 30 7.15 12.33 -19.87
C ILE A 30 8.17 11.47 -20.64
N MET A 31 8.93 12.07 -21.55
CA MET A 31 9.93 11.35 -22.35
C MET A 31 11.07 10.80 -21.48
N LYS A 32 11.49 11.55 -20.48
CA LYS A 32 12.51 11.13 -19.51
C LYS A 32 12.01 9.96 -18.66
N ASN A 33 10.77 10.05 -18.15
CA ASN A 33 10.16 9.00 -17.35
C ASN A 33 9.94 7.72 -18.16
N ASN A 34 9.46 7.83 -19.40
CA ASN A 34 9.28 6.68 -20.29
C ASN A 34 10.60 5.97 -20.55
N ARG A 35 11.68 6.72 -20.79
CA ARG A 35 13.03 6.14 -20.96
C ARG A 35 13.49 5.38 -19.72
N GLU A 36 13.20 5.90 -18.54
CA GLU A 36 13.57 5.24 -17.29
C GLU A 36 12.75 3.97 -17.04
N LEU A 37 11.46 4.00 -17.35
CA LEU A 37 10.59 2.81 -17.30
C LEU A 37 11.10 1.71 -18.25
N GLU A 38 11.51 2.07 -19.46
CA GLU A 38 12.14 1.13 -20.40
C GLU A 38 13.43 0.52 -19.85
N ARG A 39 14.30 1.32 -19.20
CA ARG A 39 15.51 0.81 -18.53
C ARG A 39 15.20 -0.19 -17.42
N LEU A 40 14.11 0.04 -16.69
CA LEU A 40 13.62 -0.86 -15.65
C LEU A 40 12.84 -2.07 -16.20
N GLY A 41 12.75 -2.22 -17.52
CA GLY A 41 12.07 -3.34 -18.18
C GLY A 41 10.55 -3.20 -18.28
N ILE A 42 10.00 -2.04 -17.91
CA ILE A 42 8.56 -1.74 -17.97
C ILE A 42 8.25 -1.15 -19.35
N LYS A 43 7.96 -2.03 -20.31
CA LYS A 43 7.72 -1.67 -21.72
C LYS A 43 6.29 -1.20 -22.01
N THR A 44 5.34 -1.54 -21.14
CA THR A 44 3.94 -1.14 -21.26
C THR A 44 3.35 -0.90 -19.87
N LEU A 45 2.55 0.15 -19.74
CA LEU A 45 1.88 0.48 -18.48
C LEU A 45 0.64 -0.39 -18.27
N VAL A 46 0.05 -0.93 -19.33
CA VAL A 46 -1.23 -1.67 -19.30
C VAL A 46 -1.28 -2.77 -18.23
N PRO A 47 -0.27 -3.64 -18.07
CA PRO A 47 -0.28 -4.67 -17.02
C PRO A 47 -0.25 -4.09 -15.61
N ILE A 48 0.45 -2.97 -15.41
CA ILE A 48 0.56 -2.31 -14.11
C ILE A 48 -0.78 -1.69 -13.72
N VAL A 49 -1.46 -1.00 -14.65
CA VAL A 49 -2.75 -0.38 -14.37
C VAL A 49 -3.84 -1.44 -14.14
N ASN A 50 -3.84 -2.51 -14.92
CA ASN A 50 -4.84 -3.57 -14.81
C ASN A 50 -4.69 -4.37 -13.51
N ASN A 51 -3.46 -4.63 -13.05
CA ASN A 51 -3.22 -5.33 -11.77
C ASN A 51 -3.61 -4.50 -10.54
N THR A 52 -3.73 -3.17 -10.67
CA THR A 52 -4.24 -2.30 -9.58
C THR A 52 -5.77 -2.25 -9.54
N SER A 53 -6.45 -2.75 -10.58
CA SER A 53 -7.90 -2.94 -10.57
C SER A 53 -8.23 -4.27 -9.92
N VAL A 54 -8.44 -4.28 -8.62
CA VAL A 54 -9.10 -5.41 -7.95
C VAL A 54 -10.56 -5.37 -8.41
N GLU A 55 -10.88 -6.09 -9.48
CA GLU A 55 -12.26 -6.40 -9.80
C GLU A 55 -12.81 -7.32 -8.70
N ARG A 56 -13.57 -6.73 -7.78
CA ARG A 56 -14.39 -7.50 -6.86
C ARG A 56 -15.52 -8.11 -7.69
N LYS A 57 -15.43 -9.41 -7.98
CA LYS A 57 -16.55 -10.20 -8.49
C LYS A 57 -17.71 -10.10 -7.50
N GLY A 58 -18.73 -9.31 -7.87
CA GLY A 58 -20.06 -9.42 -7.31
C GLY A 58 -20.83 -10.48 -8.10
N GLU A 59 -21.47 -11.39 -7.38
CA GLU A 59 -22.33 -12.45 -7.89
C GLU A 59 -23.63 -11.89 -8.50
N ASP A 60 -24.07 -12.59 -9.54
CA ASP A 60 -25.41 -12.72 -10.10
C ASP A 60 -26.09 -11.49 -10.70
N HIS A 61 -25.82 -11.24 -12.00
CA HIS A 61 -26.72 -10.46 -12.85
C HIS A 61 -27.40 -11.39 -13.85
N GLU A 62 -28.71 -11.63 -13.67
CA GLU A 62 -29.51 -12.34 -14.66
C GLU A 62 -29.50 -11.59 -16.00
N VAL A 63 -29.17 -12.31 -17.06
CA VAL A 63 -29.09 -11.79 -18.42
C VAL A 63 -30.51 -11.65 -18.98
N SER A 64 -31.09 -10.45 -18.86
CA SER A 64 -32.20 -10.05 -19.72
C SER A 64 -31.62 -9.46 -21.00
N GLY A 65 -31.70 -10.23 -22.09
CA GLY A 65 -31.15 -9.87 -23.39
C GLY A 65 -31.90 -8.71 -24.03
N SER A 66 -31.28 -7.53 -24.04
CA SER A 66 -31.65 -6.43 -24.92
C SER A 66 -30.68 -6.37 -26.10
N LEU A 67 -31.20 -6.58 -27.31
CA LEU A 67 -30.51 -6.45 -28.58
C LEU A 67 -30.37 -4.95 -28.96
N TYR A 68 -29.59 -4.22 -28.18
CA TYR A 68 -28.98 -2.96 -28.58
C TYR A 68 -27.54 -2.98 -28.09
N THR A 69 -26.58 -3.09 -29.01
CA THR A 69 -25.19 -2.81 -28.68
C THR A 69 -25.06 -1.30 -28.57
N ASP A 70 -25.22 -0.75 -27.37
CA ASP A 70 -24.87 0.64 -27.09
C ASP A 70 -23.37 0.77 -27.38
N GLN A 71 -23.02 1.39 -28.51
CA GLN A 71 -21.68 1.89 -28.75
C GLN A 71 -21.47 3.07 -27.81
N GLU A 72 -21.19 2.73 -26.56
CA GLU A 72 -20.82 3.68 -25.52
C GLU A 72 -19.61 4.46 -26.03
N SER A 73 -19.85 5.72 -26.36
CA SER A 73 -18.86 6.56 -27.03
C SER A 73 -17.60 6.68 -26.17
N ASP A 74 -16.44 6.84 -26.80
CA ASP A 74 -15.19 7.01 -26.07
C ASP A 74 -15.24 8.21 -25.11
N GLN A 75 -16.09 9.21 -25.40
CA GLN A 75 -16.36 10.34 -24.52
C GLN A 75 -17.14 9.94 -23.26
N GLU A 76 -18.15 9.09 -23.39
CA GLU A 76 -18.95 8.62 -22.25
C GLU A 76 -18.11 7.72 -21.32
N LYS A 77 -17.26 6.86 -21.89
CA LYS A 77 -16.28 6.07 -21.12
C LYS A 77 -15.29 6.96 -20.37
N SER A 78 -14.77 8.00 -21.02
CA SER A 78 -13.87 8.95 -20.40
C SER A 78 -14.53 9.72 -19.25
N LEU A 79 -15.80 10.10 -19.39
CA LEU A 79 -16.56 10.76 -18.32
C LEU A 79 -16.81 9.82 -17.14
N LYS A 80 -17.28 8.59 -17.38
CA LYS A 80 -17.46 7.57 -16.32
C LYS A 80 -16.16 7.30 -15.57
N GLN A 81 -15.04 7.18 -16.28
CA GLN A 81 -13.72 7.00 -15.67
C GLN A 81 -13.32 8.18 -14.78
N MET A 82 -13.58 9.42 -15.21
CA MET A 82 -13.31 10.62 -14.42
C MET A 82 -14.11 10.64 -13.12
N PHE A 83 -15.41 10.33 -13.17
CA PHE A 83 -16.27 10.24 -11.98
C PHE A 83 -15.78 9.15 -11.02
N HIS A 84 -15.39 7.98 -11.52
CA HIS A 84 -14.81 6.92 -10.69
C HIS A 84 -13.48 7.29 -10.05
N VAL A 85 -12.61 8.03 -10.74
CA VAL A 85 -11.37 8.57 -10.14
C VAL A 85 -11.72 9.55 -9.03
N GLN A 86 -12.65 10.47 -9.28
CA GLN A 86 -13.08 11.47 -8.29
C GLN A 86 -13.68 10.83 -7.04
N GLU A 87 -14.58 9.86 -7.22
CA GLU A 87 -15.19 9.12 -6.11
C GLU A 87 -14.14 8.37 -5.27
N ARG A 88 -13.15 7.73 -5.93
CA ARG A 88 -12.02 7.08 -5.24
C ARG A 88 -11.17 8.08 -4.47
N CYS A 89 -10.91 9.26 -5.02
CA CYS A 89 -10.16 10.32 -4.34
C CYS A 89 -10.87 10.79 -3.06
N LEU A 90 -12.19 11.03 -3.13
CA LEU A 90 -12.98 11.43 -1.96
C LEU A 90 -13.01 10.33 -0.89
N LYS A 91 -13.21 9.07 -1.30
CA LYS A 91 -13.13 7.93 -0.39
C LYS A 91 -11.74 7.81 0.25
N ASN A 92 -10.66 7.99 -0.52
CA ASN A 92 -9.29 7.94 -0.01
C ASN A 92 -9.03 9.05 1.00
N GLN A 93 -9.53 10.27 0.77
CA GLN A 93 -9.41 11.38 1.71
C GLN A 93 -10.08 11.06 3.05
N ILE A 94 -11.33 10.59 3.03
CA ILE A 94 -12.05 10.16 4.24
C ILE A 94 -11.30 9.02 4.93
N ASN A 95 -10.75 8.07 4.17
CA ASN A 95 -9.98 6.97 4.72
C ASN A 95 -8.68 7.45 5.37
N ARG A 96 -8.03 8.47 4.80
CA ARG A 96 -6.81 9.07 5.34
C ARG A 96 -7.08 9.76 6.69
N GLU A 97 -8.22 10.42 6.83
CA GLU A 97 -8.64 11.04 8.10
C GLU A 97 -8.91 10.01 9.20
N LYS A 98 -9.29 8.78 8.84
CA LYS A 98 -9.52 7.68 9.79
C LYS A 98 -8.23 7.00 10.25
N VAL A 99 -7.06 7.31 9.67
CA VAL A 99 -5.77 6.72 10.08
C VAL A 99 -5.29 7.40 11.36
N GLN A 100 -5.48 6.75 12.51
CA GLN A 100 -5.15 7.31 13.82
C GLN A 100 -3.74 6.93 14.31
N LEU A 101 -3.33 5.66 14.13
CA LEU A 101 -2.07 5.14 14.65
C LEU A 101 -0.98 5.15 13.56
N LEU A 102 -0.51 6.35 13.19
CA LEU A 102 0.57 6.54 12.22
C LEU A 102 1.91 6.03 12.78
N HIS A 103 2.62 5.21 12.02
CA HIS A 103 3.98 4.77 12.37
C HIS A 103 5.04 5.78 11.93
N CYS A 104 6.15 5.79 12.64
CA CYS A 104 7.27 6.72 12.52
C CYS A 104 8.55 6.03 12.00
N THR A 105 8.42 4.95 11.23
CA THR A 105 9.54 4.15 10.70
C THR A 105 10.11 4.68 9.38
N GLY A 106 9.69 5.88 8.95
CA GLY A 106 10.10 6.46 7.68
C GLY A 106 9.67 5.60 6.50
N SER A 107 10.60 5.31 5.59
CA SER A 107 10.37 4.45 4.41
C SER A 107 10.39 2.95 4.73
N GLN A 108 10.76 2.55 5.94
CA GLN A 108 10.83 1.15 6.31
C GLN A 108 9.46 0.64 6.73
N CYS A 109 9.03 -0.50 6.19
CA CYS A 109 7.86 -1.20 6.69
C CYS A 109 8.15 -1.85 8.06
N TYR A 110 7.11 -2.25 8.79
CA TYR A 110 7.25 -2.90 10.10
C TYR A 110 8.20 -4.11 10.08
N ILE A 111 8.16 -4.91 9.01
CA ILE A 111 9.00 -6.10 8.86
C ILE A 111 10.48 -5.71 8.79
N ALA A 112 10.85 -4.77 7.90
CA ALA A 112 12.23 -4.32 7.78
C ALA A 112 12.72 -3.68 9.09
N GLN A 113 11.91 -2.81 9.68
CA GLN A 113 12.27 -2.08 10.89
C GLN A 113 12.41 -3.02 12.10
N VAL A 114 11.57 -4.06 12.25
CA VAL A 114 11.73 -5.02 13.35
C VAL A 114 13.03 -5.80 13.25
N HIS A 115 13.46 -6.14 12.02
CA HIS A 115 14.74 -6.83 11.83
C HIS A 115 15.90 -5.96 12.29
N VAL A 116 15.93 -4.68 11.91
CA VAL A 116 16.94 -3.72 12.38
C VAL A 116 16.93 -3.63 13.91
N MET A 117 15.75 -3.50 14.51
CA MET A 117 15.63 -3.36 15.97
C MET A 117 16.06 -4.61 16.73
N ARG A 118 15.74 -5.80 16.22
CA ARG A 118 16.22 -7.08 16.79
C ARG A 118 17.74 -7.20 16.73
N GLN A 119 18.36 -6.66 15.70
CA GLN A 119 19.81 -6.69 15.56
C GLN A 119 20.52 -5.59 16.35
N GLU A 120 19.91 -4.43 16.56
CA GLU A 120 20.59 -3.29 17.21
C GLU A 120 20.22 -3.15 18.69
N LYS A 121 18.92 -3.17 19.00
CA LYS A 121 18.38 -2.88 20.34
C LYS A 121 18.07 -4.12 21.16
N TYR A 122 17.63 -5.18 20.51
CA TYR A 122 17.03 -6.35 21.16
C TYR A 122 17.79 -7.65 20.86
N LYS A 123 19.13 -7.58 20.82
CA LYS A 123 20.00 -8.71 20.47
C LYS A 123 19.75 -9.94 21.35
N ASP A 124 19.64 -9.71 22.66
CA ASP A 124 19.60 -10.76 23.67
C ASP A 124 18.24 -10.89 24.38
N VAL A 125 17.33 -9.93 24.16
CA VAL A 125 16.03 -9.84 24.85
C VAL A 125 14.92 -9.72 23.81
N GLN A 126 13.94 -10.63 23.85
CA GLN A 126 12.77 -10.54 22.97
C GLN A 126 11.93 -9.31 23.35
N PRO A 127 11.65 -8.38 22.43
CA PRO A 127 10.85 -7.21 22.72
C PRO A 127 9.39 -7.58 22.92
N THR A 128 8.73 -6.97 23.90
CA THR A 128 7.29 -7.12 24.10
C THR A 128 6.53 -6.44 22.95
N ALA A 129 5.31 -6.89 22.66
CA ALA A 129 4.45 -6.23 21.69
C ALA A 129 4.25 -4.72 21.96
N ILE A 130 4.16 -4.31 23.24
CA ILE A 130 4.10 -2.90 23.64
C ILE A 130 5.41 -2.17 23.36
N ASP A 131 6.57 -2.80 23.55
CA ASP A 131 7.87 -2.19 23.26
C ASP A 131 8.02 -1.92 21.77
N LEU A 132 7.66 -2.91 20.94
CA LEU A 132 7.62 -2.75 19.49
C LEU A 132 6.65 -1.64 19.07
N PHE A 133 5.46 -1.58 19.68
CA PHE A 133 4.50 -0.51 19.42
C PHE A 133 5.09 0.86 19.73
N LYS A 134 5.67 1.04 20.93
CA LYS A 134 6.30 2.30 21.35
C LYS A 134 7.41 2.69 20.36
N ASP A 135 8.30 1.77 20.00
CA ASP A 135 9.40 2.09 19.09
C ASP A 135 8.95 2.42 17.65
N PHE A 136 7.92 1.74 17.12
CA PHE A 136 7.41 2.06 15.78
C PHE A 136 6.67 3.38 15.71
N HIS A 137 6.06 3.84 16.81
CA HIS A 137 5.22 5.02 16.83
C HIS A 137 5.88 6.24 17.50
N CYS A 138 7.12 6.11 17.98
CA CYS A 138 7.87 7.21 18.56
C CYS A 138 8.62 8.02 17.49
N ASN A 139 8.36 9.32 17.40
CA ASN A 139 9.17 10.23 16.61
C ASN A 139 10.33 10.77 17.46
N LYS A 140 11.59 10.62 17.00
CA LYS A 140 12.77 11.10 17.76
C LYS A 140 12.74 12.61 18.10
N LYS A 141 12.07 13.44 17.29
CA LYS A 141 11.96 14.90 17.50
C LYS A 141 10.69 15.29 18.25
N LYS A 142 9.56 14.65 17.94
CA LYS A 142 8.23 15.05 18.45
C LYS A 142 7.68 14.14 19.56
N GLY A 143 8.32 13.01 19.82
CA GLY A 143 7.81 11.97 20.71
C GLY A 143 6.58 11.25 20.13
N PHE A 144 5.69 10.81 21.03
CA PHE A 144 4.41 10.19 20.68
C PHE A 144 3.35 11.24 20.32
N SER A 145 2.53 10.96 19.31
CA SER A 145 1.32 11.75 19.06
C SER A 145 0.22 11.42 20.08
N GLU A 146 -0.76 12.31 20.22
CA GLU A 146 -1.88 12.16 21.15
C GLU A 146 -2.66 10.86 20.96
N PRO A 147 -2.99 10.40 19.73
CA PRO A 147 -3.62 9.10 19.52
C PRO A 147 -2.78 7.92 20.03
N ILE A 148 -1.45 8.00 19.87
CA ILE A 148 -0.53 6.95 20.32
C ILE A 148 -0.42 6.94 21.84
N LYS A 149 -0.33 8.10 22.49
CA LYS A 149 -0.35 8.21 23.95
C LYS A 149 -1.63 7.60 24.52
N LYS A 150 -2.79 7.94 23.95
CA LYS A 150 -4.06 7.35 24.35
C LYS A 150 -4.05 5.83 24.19
N ALA A 151 -3.59 5.33 23.04
CA ALA A 151 -3.49 3.91 22.78
C ALA A 151 -2.60 3.17 23.80
N ILE A 152 -1.47 3.76 24.20
CA ILE A 152 -0.60 3.19 25.24
C ILE A 152 -1.32 3.11 26.58
N VAL A 153 -2.00 4.17 27.00
CA VAL A 153 -2.80 4.18 28.24
C VAL A 153 -3.92 3.14 28.18
N ASP A 154 -4.63 3.03 27.06
CA ASP A 154 -5.68 2.02 26.86
C ASP A 154 -5.11 0.59 26.99
N MET A 155 -3.93 0.32 26.40
CA MET A 155 -3.26 -0.99 26.54
C MET A 155 -2.87 -1.28 27.99
N GLU A 156 -2.33 -0.30 28.70
CA GLU A 156 -1.93 -0.41 30.11
C GLU A 156 -3.15 -0.60 31.03
N ALA A 157 -4.27 0.07 30.74
CA ALA A 157 -5.53 -0.10 31.47
C ALA A 157 -6.12 -1.51 31.29
N ILE A 158 -6.16 -2.04 30.06
CA ILE A 158 -6.64 -3.41 29.79
C ILE A 158 -5.80 -4.46 30.52
N MET A 159 -4.50 -4.21 30.69
CA MET A 159 -3.62 -5.08 31.46
C MET A 159 -3.84 -4.97 32.98
N ALA A 160 -4.30 -3.82 33.47
CA ALA A 160 -4.54 -3.56 34.89
C ALA A 160 -5.94 -3.98 35.37
N GLU A 161 -6.88 -4.24 34.46
CA GLU A 161 -8.23 -4.70 34.81
C GLU A 161 -8.18 -6.07 35.53
N PRO A 162 -8.66 -6.17 36.78
CA PRO A 162 -8.71 -7.43 37.49
C PRO A 162 -9.63 -8.42 36.76
N VAL A 163 -9.16 -9.65 36.63
CA VAL A 163 -9.90 -10.77 36.05
C VAL A 163 -11.20 -10.96 36.84
N GLN A 164 -12.35 -10.79 36.19
CA GLN A 164 -13.60 -11.35 36.72
C GLN A 164 -13.65 -12.83 36.33
N ASP A 165 -13.75 -13.67 37.36
CA ASP A 165 -14.06 -15.11 37.36
C ASP A 165 -13.41 -15.99 36.27
N GLU A 166 -12.38 -16.73 36.70
CA GLU A 166 -11.80 -17.94 36.09
C GLU A 166 -11.07 -17.85 34.72
N GLU A 167 -10.82 -16.67 34.16
CA GLU A 167 -10.04 -16.54 32.91
C GLU A 167 -8.58 -16.10 33.16
N GLN A 168 -7.62 -16.59 32.36
CA GLN A 168 -6.19 -16.26 32.52
C GLN A 168 -5.95 -14.73 32.54
N PRO A 169 -4.91 -14.24 33.26
CA PRO A 169 -4.55 -12.83 33.25
C PRO A 169 -4.43 -12.32 31.81
N LYS A 170 -5.10 -11.19 31.50
CA LYS A 170 -5.13 -10.59 30.16
C LYS A 170 -3.70 -10.36 29.67
N SER A 171 -3.21 -11.26 28.81
CA SER A 171 -1.85 -11.23 28.28
C SER A 171 -1.57 -9.92 27.53
N VAL A 172 -0.32 -9.47 27.51
CA VAL A 172 0.10 -8.26 26.78
C VAL A 172 -0.35 -8.28 25.31
N ASN A 173 -0.30 -9.46 24.69
CA ASN A 173 -0.73 -9.66 23.32
C ASN A 173 -2.25 -9.45 23.14
N HIS A 174 -3.04 -9.82 24.14
CA HIS A 174 -4.49 -9.58 24.14
C HIS A 174 -4.79 -8.08 24.20
N ALA A 175 -4.18 -7.35 25.13
CA ALA A 175 -4.34 -5.89 25.25
C ALA A 175 -3.97 -5.16 23.95
N VAL A 176 -2.83 -5.51 23.36
CA VAL A 176 -2.36 -4.95 22.09
C VAL A 176 -3.31 -5.28 20.93
N SER A 177 -3.82 -6.52 20.85
CA SER A 177 -4.77 -6.92 19.80
C SER A 177 -6.11 -6.19 19.86
N GLN A 178 -6.54 -5.78 21.06
CA GLN A 178 -7.77 -5.00 21.22
C GLN A 178 -7.59 -3.57 20.73
N VAL A 179 -6.47 -2.92 21.07
CA VAL A 179 -6.22 -1.51 20.76
C VAL A 179 -5.71 -1.32 19.33
N VAL A 180 -4.84 -2.21 18.85
CA VAL A 180 -4.19 -2.08 17.53
C VAL A 180 -4.91 -2.93 16.49
N LYS A 181 -5.45 -2.28 15.45
CA LYS A 181 -6.17 -2.97 14.35
C LYS A 181 -5.28 -3.34 13.16
N SER A 182 -4.02 -2.95 13.16
CA SER A 182 -3.10 -3.23 12.04
C SER A 182 -2.67 -4.70 12.04
N THR A 183 -3.17 -5.47 11.07
CA THR A 183 -2.84 -6.89 10.93
C THR A 183 -1.34 -7.14 10.73
N THR A 184 -0.66 -6.28 9.97
CA THR A 184 0.79 -6.37 9.73
C THR A 184 1.59 -6.16 11.00
N PHE A 185 1.21 -5.17 11.82
CA PHE A 185 1.88 -4.96 13.11
C PHE A 185 1.66 -6.14 14.05
N LEU A 186 0.42 -6.64 14.16
CA LEU A 186 0.09 -7.78 15.02
C LEU A 186 0.95 -9.00 14.65
N GLN A 187 1.09 -9.31 13.36
CA GLN A 187 1.95 -10.39 12.90
C GLN A 187 3.43 -10.17 13.28
N VAL A 188 3.96 -8.96 13.11
CA VAL A 188 5.34 -8.60 13.47
C VAL A 188 5.57 -8.72 14.99
N ALA A 189 4.56 -8.38 15.79
CA ALA A 189 4.56 -8.53 17.23
C ALA A 189 4.35 -9.98 17.71
N GLY A 190 4.16 -10.94 16.79
CA GLY A 190 3.92 -12.34 17.13
C GLY A 190 2.49 -12.63 17.64
N ILE A 191 1.56 -11.70 17.41
CA ILE A 191 0.16 -11.83 17.77
C ILE A 191 -0.58 -12.44 16.59
N GLN A 192 -1.11 -13.65 16.75
CA GLN A 192 -1.94 -14.25 15.73
C GLN A 192 -3.33 -13.57 15.74
N PRO A 193 -3.82 -13.07 14.59
CA PRO A 193 -5.19 -12.62 14.51
C PRO A 193 -6.11 -13.80 14.81
N ASN A 194 -7.07 -13.60 15.71
CA ASN A 194 -7.96 -14.68 16.12
C ASN A 194 -8.72 -15.19 14.88
N SER A 195 -8.51 -16.46 14.54
CA SER A 195 -9.04 -17.10 13.33
C SER A 195 -10.53 -17.39 13.51
N ASN A 196 -11.36 -16.35 13.40
CA ASN A 196 -12.79 -16.53 13.24
C ASN A 196 -13.13 -16.31 11.77
N ASN A 197 -13.22 -17.44 11.05
CA ASN A 197 -13.92 -17.69 9.78
C ASN A 197 -13.06 -17.82 8.50
N SER A 198 -13.15 -19.04 7.96
CA SER A 198 -12.76 -19.53 6.64
C SER A 198 -11.26 -19.69 6.35
N SER A 199 -10.84 -20.95 6.44
CA SER A 199 -9.75 -21.53 5.70
C SER A 199 -9.83 -21.18 4.19
N LYS A 200 -9.05 -20.20 3.75
CA LYS A 200 -8.51 -20.17 2.39
C LYS A 200 -7.01 -19.96 2.52
N GLY A 201 -6.29 -21.03 2.19
CA GLY A 201 -4.86 -21.18 2.44
C GLY A 201 -4.06 -20.01 1.87
N TYR A 202 -3.44 -19.25 2.76
CA TYR A 202 -2.22 -18.54 2.43
C TYR A 202 -1.07 -19.46 2.81
N THR A 203 -0.40 -20.02 1.81
CA THR A 203 0.84 -20.75 2.01
C THR A 203 1.84 -19.80 2.69
N SER A 204 2.16 -20.10 3.94
CA SER A 204 3.29 -19.51 4.64
C SER A 204 4.55 -19.87 3.86
N SER A 205 5.04 -18.93 3.04
CA SER A 205 6.39 -19.01 2.51
C SER A 205 7.33 -18.84 3.70
N LYS A 206 7.72 -19.96 4.31
CA LYS A 206 8.88 -20.02 5.21
C LYS A 206 10.07 -19.54 4.40
N VAL A 207 10.50 -18.29 4.62
CA VAL A 207 11.81 -17.83 4.20
C VAL A 207 12.81 -18.58 5.08
N GLN A 208 13.35 -19.69 4.59
CA GLN A 208 14.55 -20.26 5.16
C GLN A 208 15.67 -19.25 4.95
N VAL A 209 16.13 -18.67 6.05
CA VAL A 209 17.35 -17.87 6.09
C VAL A 209 18.48 -18.81 5.70
N HIS A 210 18.97 -18.70 4.47
CA HIS A 210 20.24 -19.31 4.10
C HIS A 210 21.30 -18.66 4.97
N GLN A 211 21.88 -19.46 5.85
CA GLN A 211 22.99 -19.06 6.70
C GLN A 211 24.16 -18.74 5.76
N VAL A 212 24.48 -17.45 5.60
CA VAL A 212 25.64 -17.02 4.81
C VAL A 212 26.89 -17.38 5.63
N PRO A 213 27.83 -18.18 5.11
CA PRO A 213 29.03 -18.52 5.85
C PRO A 213 29.87 -17.26 6.11
N THR A 214 30.13 -16.99 7.38
CA THR A 214 31.08 -15.98 7.84
C THR A 214 32.47 -16.35 7.31
N MET A 215 32.96 -15.66 6.28
CA MET A 215 34.34 -15.81 5.84
C MET A 215 35.26 -15.24 6.91
N HIS A 216 35.81 -16.13 7.75
CA HIS A 216 36.92 -15.80 8.63
C HIS A 216 38.10 -15.36 7.77
N ALA A 217 38.46 -14.08 7.87
CA ALA A 217 39.71 -13.56 7.34
C ALA A 217 40.86 -14.31 8.02
N LEU A 218 41.48 -15.23 7.29
CA LEU A 218 42.73 -15.86 7.69
C LEU A 218 43.80 -14.76 7.72
N LYS A 219 44.26 -14.45 8.95
CA LYS A 219 45.55 -13.82 9.21
C LYS A 219 46.63 -14.61 8.48
N LEU A 220 47.19 -14.05 7.42
CA LEU A 220 48.52 -14.44 6.96
C LEU A 220 49.53 -13.48 7.59
N PHE A 221 50.11 -13.93 8.71
CA PHE A 221 51.39 -13.45 9.20
C PHE A 221 52.45 -14.49 8.77
N SER A 222 53.46 -13.98 8.06
CA SER A 222 54.88 -14.36 8.07
C SER A 222 55.27 -15.84 7.85
N LEU A 223 56.02 -16.08 6.77
CA LEU A 223 57.48 -16.31 6.81
C LEU A 223 58.11 -15.75 5.52
#